data_AF-I4HPT3-F1
#
_entry.id   AF-I4HPT3-F1
#
_cell.length_a   1.000
_cell.length_b   1.000
_cell.length_c   1.000
_cell.angle_alpha   90.00
_cell.angle_beta   90.00
_cell.angle_gamma   90.00
#
_symmetry.space_group_name_H-M   'P 1'
#
loop_
_entity.id
_entity.type
_entity.pdbx_description
1 polymer ?
#
loop_
_entity_poly.entity_id
_entity_poly.type
_entity_poly.pdbx_seq_one_letter_code
_entity_poly.pdbx_strand_id
1 'polypeptide(L)'
;MKVRLEIANSYFYPDLVVTCDSRDNQSFSEDFIRYPRLIVEVLSPTTAAFARNALAKRDRGDKFADYRSLETLEEYVLISQERISVDCFRRNDEGFWVLYPYSKGADIYLASIDFHCAIASLYEDITEIR
;
A
#
# COMPACT_ATOMS: atom_id res chain seq x y z
N MET A 1 -2.96 -3.91 -12.86
CA MET A 1 -4.35 -3.71 -12.40
C MET A 1 -4.47 -2.27 -11.89
N LYS A 2 -5.62 -1.61 -12.01
CA LYS A 2 -5.81 -0.23 -11.50
C LYS A 2 -6.99 -0.19 -10.50
N VAL A 3 -6.95 0.75 -9.56
CA VAL A 3 -8.04 0.99 -8.59
C VAL A 3 -8.85 2.18 -9.04
N ARG A 4 -10.18 2.05 -9.07
CA ARG A 4 -11.10 3.14 -9.42
C ARG A 4 -11.59 3.85 -8.16
N LEU A 5 -11.37 5.16 -8.09
CA LEU A 5 -11.89 6.03 -7.04
C LEU A 5 -13.06 6.83 -7.61
N GLU A 6 -14.29 6.40 -7.30
CA GLU A 6 -15.53 7.02 -7.81
C GLU A 6 -15.65 8.49 -7.40
N ILE A 7 -15.34 8.82 -6.14
CA ILE A 7 -15.46 10.18 -5.57
C ILE A 7 -14.54 11.17 -6.32
N ALA A 8 -13.35 10.71 -6.72
CA ALA A 8 -12.37 11.52 -7.46
C ALA A 8 -12.51 11.38 -8.99
N ASN A 9 -13.46 10.57 -9.47
CA ASN A 9 -13.59 10.14 -10.88
C ASN A 9 -12.24 9.77 -11.52
N SER A 10 -11.40 9.05 -10.78
CA SER A 10 -9.97 8.84 -11.07
C SER A 10 -9.56 7.37 -10.97
N TYR A 11 -8.45 7.02 -11.62
CA TYR A 11 -7.86 5.68 -11.56
C TYR A 11 -6.42 5.76 -11.08
N PHE A 12 -6.10 5.05 -10.00
CA PHE A 12 -4.74 4.92 -9.48
C PHE A 12 -4.16 3.55 -9.83
N TYR A 13 -2.83 3.48 -9.93
CA TYR A 13 -2.10 2.29 -10.36
C TYR A 13 -1.12 1.88 -9.24
N PRO A 14 -1.60 1.21 -8.19
CA PRO A 14 -0.72 0.67 -7.16
C PRO A 14 0.11 -0.49 -7.73
N ASP A 15 1.29 -0.74 -7.14
CA ASP A 15 2.14 -1.88 -7.51
C ASP A 15 1.43 -3.21 -7.26
N LEU A 16 0.66 -3.32 -6.17
CA LEU A 16 -0.19 -4.47 -5.89
C LEU A 16 -1.50 -4.05 -5.21
N VAL A 17 -2.59 -4.73 -5.58
CA VAL A 17 -3.91 -4.61 -4.97
C VAL A 17 -4.54 -5.98 -4.81
N VAL A 18 -5.20 -6.22 -3.68
CA VAL A 18 -6.06 -7.39 -3.45
C VAL A 18 -7.50 -6.93 -3.27
N THR A 19 -8.43 -7.60 -3.94
CA THR A 19 -9.85 -7.58 -3.62
C THR A 19 -10.28 -8.97 -3.15
N CYS A 20 -11.23 -9.02 -2.23
CA CYS A 20 -11.95 -10.24 -1.86
C CYS A 20 -13.45 -10.14 -2.22
N ASP A 21 -13.84 -9.07 -2.92
CA ASP A 21 -15.24 -8.75 -3.17
C ASP A 21 -15.73 -9.38 -4.47
N SER A 22 -16.84 -10.12 -4.40
CA SER A 22 -17.41 -10.81 -5.57
C SER A 22 -17.92 -9.87 -6.65
N ARG A 23 -18.12 -8.57 -6.36
CA ARG A 23 -18.48 -7.55 -7.36
C ARG A 23 -17.32 -7.29 -8.33
N ASP A 24 -16.08 -7.30 -7.85
CA ASP A 24 -14.90 -7.13 -8.71
C ASP A 24 -14.64 -8.37 -9.60
N ASN A 25 -15.26 -9.53 -9.32
CA ASN A 25 -15.17 -10.69 -10.21
C ASN A 25 -15.71 -10.40 -11.63
N GLN A 26 -16.68 -9.48 -11.75
CA GLN A 26 -17.16 -8.99 -13.05
C GLN A 26 -16.22 -7.92 -13.60
N SER A 27 -15.66 -7.06 -12.75
CA SER A 27 -14.74 -5.99 -13.15
C SER A 27 -13.33 -6.47 -13.57
N PHE A 28 -12.99 -7.76 -13.45
CA PHE A 28 -11.88 -8.35 -14.23
C PHE A 28 -12.08 -8.22 -15.76
N SER A 29 -13.32 -8.02 -16.23
CA SER A 29 -13.61 -7.66 -17.63
C SER A 29 -13.54 -6.15 -17.92
N GLU A 30 -13.44 -5.31 -16.88
CA GLU A 30 -13.37 -3.84 -16.97
C GLU A 30 -11.95 -3.27 -16.75
N ASP A 31 -10.93 -4.13 -16.54
CA ASP A 31 -9.53 -3.78 -16.22
C ASP A 31 -9.30 -3.00 -14.91
N PHE A 32 -10.23 -3.00 -13.94
CA PHE A 32 -10.02 -2.32 -12.65
C PHE A 32 -10.75 -2.96 -11.45
N ILE A 33 -10.29 -2.58 -10.25
CA ILE A 33 -10.85 -2.93 -8.95
C ILE A 33 -11.60 -1.72 -8.37
N ARG A 34 -12.81 -1.93 -7.83
CA ARG A 34 -13.58 -0.92 -7.09
C ARG A 34 -13.57 -1.13 -5.58
N TYR A 35 -13.41 -2.38 -5.13
CA TYR A 35 -13.54 -2.76 -3.72
C TYR A 35 -12.22 -3.36 -3.18
N PRO A 36 -11.10 -2.61 -3.23
CA PRO A 36 -9.83 -3.12 -2.72
C PRO A 36 -9.92 -3.34 -1.22
N ARG A 37 -9.29 -4.42 -0.76
CA ARG A 37 -9.15 -4.79 0.65
C ARG A 37 -7.77 -4.45 1.20
N LEU A 38 -6.75 -4.69 0.37
CA LEU A 38 -5.34 -4.37 0.61
C LEU A 38 -4.77 -3.63 -0.61
N ILE A 39 -4.02 -2.57 -0.37
CA ILE A 39 -3.19 -1.88 -1.38
C ILE A 39 -1.75 -1.84 -0.89
N VAL A 40 -0.80 -2.12 -1.79
CA VAL A 40 0.64 -2.07 -1.53
C VAL A 40 1.30 -1.17 -2.57
N GLU A 41 2.14 -0.25 -2.09
CA GLU A 41 2.93 0.69 -2.91
C GLU A 41 4.42 0.52 -2.58
N VAL A 42 5.23 0.32 -3.60
CA VAL A 42 6.69 0.22 -3.51
C VAL A 42 7.29 1.61 -3.73
N LEU A 43 7.90 2.15 -2.70
CA LEU A 43 8.39 3.52 -2.68
C LEU A 43 9.64 3.66 -3.56
N SER A 44 9.46 4.19 -4.77
CA SER A 44 10.55 4.38 -5.74
C SER A 44 11.65 5.32 -5.24
N PRO A 45 12.92 5.15 -5.67
CA PRO A 45 14.06 5.95 -5.22
C PRO A 45 14.12 7.29 -5.98
N THR A 46 13.30 7.45 -7.02
CA THR A 46 12.92 8.73 -7.62
C THR A 46 12.06 9.49 -6.62
N THR A 47 12.67 10.08 -5.61
CA THR A 47 13.25 11.39 -5.94
C THR A 47 14.63 11.67 -5.37
N ALA A 48 15.14 10.90 -4.41
CA ALA A 48 16.43 11.08 -3.69
C ALA A 48 16.92 12.55 -3.52
N ALA A 49 17.60 13.11 -4.52
CA ALA A 49 18.00 14.53 -4.60
C ALA A 49 16.84 15.55 -4.43
N PHE A 50 15.61 15.12 -4.71
CA PHE A 50 14.35 15.82 -4.49
C PHE A 50 13.50 15.23 -3.33
N ALA A 51 13.86 14.07 -2.75
CA ALA A 51 13.06 13.38 -1.73
C ALA A 51 13.17 14.00 -0.33
N ARG A 52 14.11 14.94 -0.16
CA ARG A 52 14.12 15.89 0.98
C ARG A 52 13.00 16.93 0.88
N ASN A 53 12.30 17.01 -0.26
CA ASN A 53 11.30 18.04 -0.54
C ASN A 53 9.90 17.50 -0.26
N ALA A 54 9.04 18.34 0.32
CA ALA A 54 7.71 17.95 0.78
C ALA A 54 6.79 17.34 -0.29
N LEU A 55 7.09 17.52 -1.58
CA LEU A 55 6.31 17.01 -2.72
C LEU A 55 6.18 15.47 -2.75
N ALA A 56 7.26 14.71 -2.51
CA ALA A 56 7.19 13.25 -2.52
C ALA A 56 6.46 12.69 -1.29
N LYS A 57 6.62 13.36 -0.14
CA LYS A 57 5.85 13.06 1.08
C LYS A 57 4.37 13.43 0.92
N ARG A 58 4.10 14.50 0.17
CA ARG A 58 2.75 14.96 -0.17
C ARG A 58 2.06 14.00 -1.14
N ASP A 59 2.70 13.54 -2.22
CA ASP A 59 2.10 12.54 -3.12
C ASP A 59 1.66 11.27 -2.35
N ARG A 60 2.49 10.77 -1.44
CA ARG A 60 2.13 9.66 -0.53
C ARG A 60 0.94 10.01 0.40
N GLY A 61 0.90 11.23 0.92
CA GLY A 61 -0.14 11.71 1.83
C GLY A 61 -1.48 11.98 1.14
N ASP A 62 -1.45 12.57 -0.05
CA ASP A 62 -2.60 12.88 -0.89
C ASP A 62 -3.21 11.55 -1.40
N LYS A 63 -2.39 10.62 -1.94
CA LYS A 63 -2.84 9.25 -2.30
C LYS A 63 -3.44 8.49 -1.11
N PHE A 64 -2.83 8.58 0.08
CA PHE A 64 -3.39 7.91 1.27
C PHE A 64 -4.65 8.63 1.79
N ALA A 65 -4.83 9.93 1.58
CA ALA A 65 -6.10 10.59 1.87
C ALA A 65 -7.21 10.06 0.94
N ASP A 66 -6.92 9.95 -0.35
CA ASP A 66 -7.86 9.45 -1.37
C ASP A 66 -8.19 7.97 -1.16
N TYR A 67 -7.20 7.09 -0.99
CA TYR A 67 -7.41 5.66 -0.76
C TYR A 67 -8.22 5.37 0.51
N ARG A 68 -8.05 6.16 1.59
CA ARG A 68 -8.82 5.96 2.83
C ARG A 68 -10.32 6.25 2.70
N SER A 69 -10.75 6.95 1.65
CA SER A 69 -12.16 7.13 1.32
C SER A 69 -12.84 5.83 0.85
N LEU A 70 -12.07 4.81 0.43
CA LEU A 70 -12.58 3.51 0.01
C LEU A 70 -12.98 2.68 1.24
N GLU A 71 -14.28 2.50 1.45
CA GLU A 71 -14.85 1.85 2.65
C GLU A 71 -14.33 0.42 2.86
N THR A 72 -14.06 -0.32 1.79
CA THR A 72 -13.57 -1.72 1.83
C THR A 72 -12.09 -1.84 2.13
N LEU A 73 -11.32 -0.74 2.08
CA LEU A 73 -9.88 -0.78 2.29
C LEU A 73 -9.58 -0.96 3.78
N GLU A 74 -9.02 -2.11 4.13
CA GLU A 74 -8.64 -2.51 5.48
C GLU A 74 -7.15 -2.22 5.74
N GLU A 75 -6.28 -2.42 4.74
CA GLU A 75 -4.83 -2.24 4.88
C GLU A 75 -4.20 -1.47 3.69
N TYR A 76 -3.26 -0.59 4.01
CA TYR A 76 -2.43 0.16 3.07
C TYR A 76 -0.96 0.02 3.47
N VAL A 77 -0.14 -0.55 2.60
CA VAL A 77 1.24 -0.93 2.91
C VAL A 77 2.23 -0.16 2.04
N LEU A 78 3.23 0.45 2.68
CA LEU A 78 4.34 1.12 2.00
C LEU A 78 5.63 0.33 2.19
N ILE A 79 6.26 -0.10 1.10
CA ILE A 79 7.55 -0.81 1.12
C ILE A 79 8.65 0.17 0.70
N SER A 80 9.64 0.44 1.56
CA SER A 80 10.77 1.30 1.21
C SER A 80 11.80 0.55 0.37
N GLN A 81 12.24 1.10 -0.77
CA GLN A 81 13.39 0.57 -1.53
C GLN A 81 14.75 1.11 -1.04
N GLU A 82 14.77 2.17 -0.23
CA GLU A 82 16.00 2.80 0.28
C GLU A 82 16.54 2.11 1.56
N ARG A 83 15.68 1.38 2.28
CA ARG A 83 16.00 0.67 3.53
C ARG A 83 15.01 -0.47 3.76
N ILE A 84 15.41 -1.48 4.53
CA ILE A 84 14.52 -2.57 4.95
C ILE A 84 13.49 -2.04 5.96
N SER A 85 12.33 -1.61 5.47
CA SER A 85 11.30 -0.90 6.23
C SER A 85 9.95 -1.02 5.50
N VAL A 86 8.94 -1.55 6.19
CA VAL A 86 7.57 -1.66 5.69
C VAL A 86 6.61 -1.01 6.69
N ASP A 87 5.86 -0.01 6.24
CA ASP A 87 4.84 0.67 7.05
C ASP A 87 3.46 0.13 6.65
N CYS A 88 2.80 -0.65 7.51
CA CYS A 88 1.43 -1.11 7.30
C CYS A 88 0.47 -0.21 8.09
N PHE A 89 -0.40 0.52 7.38
CA PHE A 89 -1.52 1.23 7.98
C PHE A 89 -2.76 0.33 7.91
N ARG A 90 -3.38 0.05 9.06
CA ARG A 90 -4.59 -0.79 9.16
C ARG A 90 -5.75 0.02 9.73
N ARG A 91 -6.93 -0.07 9.11
CA ARG A 91 -8.19 0.48 9.63
C ARG A 91 -8.65 -0.39 10.80
N ASN A 92 -8.93 0.21 11.96
CA ASN A 92 -9.57 -0.47 13.10
C ASN A 92 -11.10 -0.35 13.03
N ASP A 93 -11.81 -1.03 13.95
CA ASP A 93 -13.27 -1.04 14.03
C ASP A 93 -13.89 0.36 14.29
N GLU A 94 -13.11 1.30 14.82
CA GLU A 94 -13.51 2.70 15.03
C GLU A 94 -13.26 3.59 13.79
N GLY A 95 -12.71 3.02 12.71
CA GLY A 95 -12.36 3.72 11.47
C GLY A 95 -11.01 4.45 11.49
N PHE A 96 -10.25 4.37 12.57
CA PHE A 96 -8.92 4.96 12.67
C PHE A 96 -7.87 4.10 11.96
N TRP A 97 -6.87 4.78 11.40
CA TRP A 97 -5.75 4.14 10.71
C TRP A 97 -4.53 4.05 11.61
N VAL A 98 -4.23 2.85 12.08
CA VAL A 98 -3.14 2.54 13.02
C VAL A 98 -1.92 2.07 12.22
N LEU A 99 -0.74 2.60 12.55
CA LEU A 99 0.53 2.21 11.94
C LEU A 99 1.16 1.02 12.67
N TYR A 100 1.44 -0.04 11.92
CA TYR A 100 2.23 -1.21 12.28
C TYR A 100 3.54 -1.18 11.47
N PRO A 101 4.64 -0.66 12.03
CA PRO A 101 5.91 -0.55 11.32
C PRO A 101 6.73 -1.83 11.49
N TYR A 102 7.30 -2.32 10.39
CA TYR A 102 8.18 -3.49 10.34
C TYR A 102 9.58 -3.08 9.88
N SER A 103 10.61 -3.64 10.52
CA SER A 103 12.02 -3.37 10.27
C SER A 103 12.81 -4.68 10.09
N LYS A 104 14.10 -4.58 9.75
CA LYS A 104 14.97 -5.74 9.50
C LYS A 104 14.84 -6.83 10.57
N GLY A 105 14.52 -8.05 10.13
CA GLY A 105 14.36 -9.22 10.99
C GLY A 105 12.95 -9.44 11.54
N ALA A 106 11.98 -8.58 11.23
CA ALA A 106 10.59 -8.78 11.61
C ALA A 106 9.85 -9.75 10.67
N ASP A 107 8.87 -10.46 11.22
CA ASP A 107 7.81 -11.12 10.46
C ASP A 107 6.66 -10.14 10.23
N ILE A 108 6.31 -9.92 8.96
CA ILE A 108 5.18 -9.09 8.54
C ILE A 108 3.90 -9.89 8.70
N TYR A 109 2.84 -9.20 9.15
CA TYR A 109 1.48 -9.75 9.20
C TYR A 109 0.48 -8.78 8.56
N LEU A 110 -0.12 -9.21 7.45
CA LEU A 110 -1.20 -8.51 6.76
C LEU A 110 -2.53 -9.18 7.12
N ALA A 111 -3.24 -8.57 8.07
CA ALA A 111 -4.41 -9.19 8.71
C ALA A 111 -5.64 -9.25 7.79
N SER A 112 -5.72 -8.37 6.78
CA SER A 112 -6.81 -8.35 5.81
C SER A 112 -6.85 -9.60 4.92
N ILE A 113 -5.73 -10.33 4.81
CA ILE A 113 -5.59 -11.52 3.95
C ILE A 113 -4.96 -12.72 4.67
N ASP A 114 -4.85 -12.67 6.01
CA ASP A 114 -4.22 -13.69 6.86
C ASP A 114 -2.82 -14.12 6.36
N PHE A 115 -2.01 -13.14 5.93
CA PHE A 115 -0.73 -13.39 5.28
C PHE A 115 0.45 -13.05 6.19
N HIS A 116 1.38 -14.00 6.29
CA HIS A 116 2.64 -13.85 7.01
C HIS A 116 3.84 -14.10 6.11
N CYS A 117 4.87 -13.24 6.22
CA CYS A 117 6.19 -13.52 5.66
C CYS A 117 7.30 -12.85 6.47
N ALA A 118 8.50 -13.43 6.44
CA ALA A 118 9.68 -12.72 6.93
C ALA A 118 9.94 -11.50 6.04
N ILE A 119 10.24 -10.32 6.61
CA ILE A 119 10.54 -9.11 5.83
C ILE A 119 11.69 -9.31 4.83
N ALA A 120 12.62 -10.21 5.13
CA ALA A 120 13.73 -10.58 4.24
C ALA A 120 13.26 -11.18 2.91
N SER A 121 12.06 -11.78 2.84
CA SER A 121 11.49 -12.32 1.61
C SER A 121 10.95 -11.25 0.65
N LEU A 122 10.84 -9.98 1.08
CA LEU A 122 10.44 -8.86 0.22
C LEU A 122 11.62 -8.12 -0.42
N TYR A 123 12.85 -8.50 -0.08
CA TYR A 123 14.06 -7.75 -0.42
C TYR A 123 15.16 -8.65 -1.00
N GLU A 124 15.50 -8.43 -2.26
CA GLU A 124 16.67 -9.02 -2.93
C GLU A 124 17.78 -7.96 -3.02
N ASP A 125 19.05 -8.39 -2.97
CA ASP A 125 20.27 -7.58 -3.09
C ASP A 125 20.48 -6.35 -2.17
N ILE A 126 19.58 -6.05 -1.22
CA ILE A 126 19.79 -4.98 -0.23
C ILE A 126 20.81 -5.39 0.85
N THR A 127 22.08 -5.22 0.51
CA THR A 127 23.22 -5.34 1.41
C THR A 127 23.44 -4.04 2.20
N GLU A 128 22.78 -3.95 3.36
CA GLU A 128 22.97 -2.94 4.43
C GLU A 128 23.48 -1.55 3.97
N ILE A 129 22.57 -0.69 3.49
CA ILE A 129 22.88 0.73 3.33
C ILE A 129 23.05 1.35 4.72
N ARG A 130 24.25 1.90 4.96
CA ARG A 130 24.71 2.52 6.21
C ARG A 130 23.92 3.77 6.62
#